data_AF-A0A933EQL1-F1
#
_entry.id   AF-A0A933EQL1-F1
#
_cell.length_a   1.000
_cell.length_b   1.000
_cell.length_c   1.000
_cell.angle_alpha   90.00
_cell.angle_beta   90.00
_cell.angle_gamma   90.00
#
_symmetry.space_group_name_H-M   'P 1'
#
loop_
_entity.id
_entity.type
_entity.pdbx_description
1 polymer ?
#
loop_
_entity_poly.entity_id
_entity_poly.type
_entity_poly.pdbx_seq_one_letter_code
_entity_poly.pdbx_strand_id
1 'polypeptide(L)'
;MSTIDVVGVNPAIGGLEASLVMINALRLAVERQRLERAQAHLRAERTQLPRYRAQLDAAAGQNQELLYSLDAMEQRLAQAEESVRSAQSFLERAGAEGHQNRQAVVEQLQGIREATGICEESLTRVADVSAAVTGSLRSLGISIERDEGERQQLEAMAEESARLSREVQFVSQDPQLRVPAMATLSAMQANGYVLRETVDKDGLVGYFQDREKTHQIAVRIQPPEQAGSGHSERWRMEVETFHLAGEECLYVLEDFVEGVKETSVVAAELVERRYPKRDGESGIPLPRQREKEQNGRAATIRRERE
;
A
#
# COMPACT_ATOMS: atom_id res chain seq x y z
N MET A 1 99.09 74.30 -76.97
CA MET A 1 98.47 74.43 -75.63
C MET A 1 97.51 73.27 -75.45
N SER A 2 97.80 72.46 -74.42
CA SER A 2 97.14 71.27 -73.85
C SER A 2 96.04 70.52 -74.61
N THR A 3 96.43 69.36 -75.13
CA THR A 3 95.61 68.13 -75.09
C THR A 3 95.70 67.53 -73.67
N ILE A 4 94.56 67.45 -72.98
CA ILE A 4 94.45 66.75 -71.70
C ILE A 4 93.99 65.32 -71.99
N ASP A 5 94.84 64.36 -71.62
CA ASP A 5 94.55 62.93 -71.63
C ASP A 5 93.37 62.60 -70.70
N VAL A 6 92.34 61.98 -71.28
CA VAL A 6 91.25 61.37 -70.52
C VAL A 6 91.77 60.03 -70.00
N VAL A 7 92.06 60.02 -68.70
CA VAL A 7 92.39 58.82 -67.93
C VAL A 7 91.27 57.78 -68.12
N GLY A 8 91.63 56.63 -68.71
CA GLY A 8 90.75 55.49 -68.89
C GLY A 8 90.31 54.90 -67.55
N VAL A 9 89.06 55.15 -67.19
CA VAL A 9 88.38 54.44 -66.11
C VAL A 9 87.97 53.06 -66.64
N ASN A 10 88.54 52.01 -66.05
CA ASN A 10 88.33 50.62 -66.47
C ASN A 10 86.88 50.17 -66.18
N PRO A 11 86.03 49.92 -67.19
CA PRO A 11 84.59 49.66 -67.02
C PRO A 11 84.28 48.34 -66.28
N ALA A 12 85.27 47.45 -66.11
CA ALA A 12 85.12 46.20 -65.37
C ALA A 12 84.97 46.41 -63.85
N ILE A 13 85.50 47.50 -63.29
CA ILE A 13 85.45 47.77 -61.84
C ILE A 13 84.09 48.40 -61.45
N GLY A 14 83.56 49.30 -62.28
CA GLY A 14 82.23 49.90 -62.07
C GLY A 14 81.07 48.90 -62.20
N GLY A 15 81.22 47.86 -63.02
CA GLY A 15 80.22 46.79 -63.16
C GLY A 15 80.14 45.86 -61.94
N LEU A 16 81.26 45.62 -61.26
CA LEU A 16 81.33 44.81 -60.03
C LEU A 16 80.74 45.55 -58.82
N GLU A 17 81.02 46.85 -58.69
CA GLU A 17 80.41 47.69 -57.64
C GLU A 17 78.89 47.81 -57.81
N ALA A 18 78.41 48.01 -59.03
CA ALA A 18 76.97 48.03 -59.33
C ALA A 18 76.28 46.69 -59.01
N SER A 19 76.96 45.57 -59.30
CA SER A 19 76.46 44.22 -58.97
C SER A 19 76.40 43.97 -57.46
N LEU A 20 77.40 44.45 -56.71
CA LEU A 20 77.43 44.33 -55.25
C LEU A 20 76.32 45.16 -54.59
N VAL A 21 76.07 46.37 -55.10
CA VAL A 21 74.97 47.23 -54.66
C VAL A 21 73.61 46.57 -54.93
N MET A 22 73.44 45.96 -56.11
CA MET A 22 72.20 45.26 -56.46
C MET A 22 71.96 44.01 -55.60
N ILE A 23 73.01 43.22 -55.33
CA ILE A 23 72.92 42.05 -54.43
C ILE A 23 72.56 42.49 -53.00
N ASN A 24 73.17 43.56 -52.49
CA ASN A 24 72.84 44.10 -51.17
C ASN A 24 71.42 44.68 -51.11
N ALA A 25 70.95 45.34 -52.18
CA ALA A 25 69.59 45.85 -52.29
C ALA A 25 68.55 44.72 -52.32
N LEU A 26 68.81 43.63 -53.07
CA LEU A 26 67.94 42.45 -53.10
C LEU A 26 67.91 41.74 -51.74
N ARG A 27 69.05 41.60 -51.08
CA ARG A 27 69.13 41.02 -49.73
C ARG A 27 68.33 41.86 -48.72
N LEU A 28 68.45 43.19 -48.79
CA LEU A 28 67.67 44.10 -47.95
C LEU A 28 66.17 44.01 -48.23
N ALA A 29 65.76 43.87 -49.50
CA ALA A 29 64.36 43.71 -49.88
C ALA A 29 63.76 42.39 -49.37
N VAL A 30 64.51 41.29 -49.43
CA VAL A 30 64.09 39.99 -48.88
C VAL A 30 63.95 40.05 -47.36
N GLU A 31 64.91 40.65 -46.66
CA GLU A 31 64.83 40.82 -45.21
C GLU A 31 63.68 41.75 -44.80
N ARG A 32 63.43 42.83 -45.55
CA ARG A 32 62.27 43.70 -45.34
C ARG A 32 60.95 42.96 -45.54
N GLN A 33 60.84 42.14 -46.57
CA GLN A 33 59.64 41.33 -46.81
C GLN A 33 59.42 40.28 -45.71
N ARG A 34 60.49 39.66 -45.20
CA ARG A 34 60.42 38.73 -44.06
C ARG A 34 59.95 39.45 -42.80
N LEU A 35 60.46 40.65 -42.55
CA LEU A 35 60.12 41.46 -41.40
C LEU A 35 58.66 41.95 -41.46
N GLU A 36 58.17 42.34 -42.64
CA GLU A 36 56.76 42.70 -42.87
C GLU A 36 55.82 41.51 -42.64
N ARG A 37 56.18 40.30 -43.11
CA ARG A 37 55.41 39.07 -42.83
C ARG A 37 55.40 38.73 -41.33
N ALA A 38 56.54 38.83 -40.66
CA ALA A 38 56.64 38.60 -39.21
C ALA A 38 55.80 39.62 -38.42
N GLN A 39 55.82 40.90 -38.82
CA GLN A 39 54.97 41.94 -38.22
C GLN A 39 53.48 41.70 -38.48
N ALA A 40 53.10 41.25 -39.67
CA ALA A 40 51.73 40.90 -39.99
C ALA A 40 51.23 39.72 -39.13
N HIS A 41 52.05 38.68 -38.96
CA HIS A 41 51.75 37.55 -38.07
C HIS A 41 51.60 37.99 -36.61
N LEU A 42 52.54 38.78 -36.08
CA LEU A 42 52.46 39.30 -34.71
C LEU A 42 51.22 40.18 -34.49
N ARG A 43 50.82 41.00 -35.49
CA ARG A 43 49.58 41.77 -35.42
C ARG A 43 48.36 40.86 -35.40
N ALA A 44 48.33 39.83 -36.25
CA ALA A 44 47.24 38.86 -36.28
C ALA A 44 47.10 38.14 -34.93
N GLU A 45 48.19 37.64 -34.34
CA GLU A 45 48.18 37.02 -33.02
C GLU A 45 47.76 38.01 -31.92
N ARG A 46 48.27 39.24 -31.97
CA ARG A 46 47.89 40.28 -31.00
C ARG A 46 46.42 40.67 -31.07
N THR A 47 45.78 40.56 -32.24
CA THR A 47 44.33 40.75 -32.37
C THR A 47 43.52 39.55 -31.88
N GLN A 48 44.09 38.35 -31.84
CA GLN A 48 43.43 37.14 -31.35
C GLN A 48 43.55 36.98 -29.82
N LEU A 49 44.65 37.45 -29.21
CA LEU A 49 44.89 37.35 -27.76
C LEU A 49 43.70 37.82 -26.87
N PRO A 50 43.05 38.97 -27.14
CA PRO A 50 41.89 39.39 -26.35
C PRO A 50 40.71 38.42 -26.45
N ARG A 51 40.51 37.77 -27.61
CA ARG A 51 39.43 36.80 -27.81
C ARG A 51 39.69 35.53 -27.01
N TYR A 52 40.92 35.01 -27.04
CA TYR A 52 41.30 33.87 -26.21
C TYR A 52 41.19 34.18 -24.72
N ARG A 53 41.58 35.40 -24.31
CA ARG A 53 41.42 35.83 -22.91
C ARG A 53 39.96 35.90 -22.49
N ALA A 54 39.09 36.49 -23.31
CA ALA A 54 37.66 36.53 -23.04
C ALA A 54 37.03 35.13 -22.96
N GLN A 55 37.48 34.19 -23.80
CA GLN A 55 37.03 32.79 -23.73
C GLN A 55 37.48 32.09 -22.44
N LEU A 56 38.72 32.32 -21.99
CA LEU A 56 39.22 31.79 -20.72
C LEU A 56 38.47 32.39 -19.52
N ASP A 57 38.21 33.69 -19.53
CA ASP A 57 37.46 34.36 -18.46
C ASP A 57 36.01 33.84 -18.39
N ALA A 58 35.37 33.62 -19.55
CA ALA A 58 34.04 33.03 -19.62
C ALA A 58 34.02 31.57 -19.11
N ALA A 59 35.00 30.76 -19.50
CA ALA A 59 35.14 29.38 -19.01
C ALA A 59 35.42 29.33 -17.50
N ALA A 60 36.21 30.27 -16.98
CA ALA A 60 36.44 30.39 -15.55
C ALA A 60 35.15 30.72 -14.78
N GLY A 61 34.33 31.63 -15.32
CA GLY A 61 33.01 31.94 -14.76
C GLY A 61 32.07 30.73 -14.74
N GLN A 62 31.99 29.99 -15.85
CA GLN A 62 31.20 28.75 -15.93
C GLN A 62 31.67 27.69 -14.94
N ASN A 63 32.99 27.49 -14.82
CA ASN A 63 33.54 26.54 -13.84
C ASN A 63 33.19 26.94 -12.41
N GLN A 64 33.21 28.24 -12.10
CA GLN A 64 32.85 28.71 -10.77
C GLN A 64 31.36 28.49 -10.46
N GLU A 65 30.47 28.71 -11.42
CA GLU A 65 29.04 28.39 -11.28
C GLU A 65 28.80 26.89 -11.07
N LEU A 66 29.52 26.04 -11.82
CA LEU A 66 29.43 24.58 -11.67
C LEU A 66 29.89 24.13 -10.28
N LEU A 67 30.94 24.73 -9.72
CA LEU A 67 31.41 24.42 -8.37
C LEU A 67 30.36 24.81 -7.31
N TYR A 68 29.76 25.99 -7.40
CA TYR A 68 28.68 26.37 -6.49
C TYR A 68 27.46 25.46 -6.61
N SER A 69 27.13 25.03 -7.83
CA SER A 69 26.06 24.07 -8.05
C SER A 69 26.40 22.69 -7.47
N LEU A 70 27.66 22.26 -7.53
CA LEU A 70 28.11 20.99 -6.95
C LEU A 70 27.96 21.02 -5.42
N ASP A 71 28.47 22.07 -4.77
CA ASP A 71 28.35 22.26 -3.31
C ASP A 71 26.89 22.24 -2.84
N ALA A 72 26.00 22.91 -3.59
CA ALA A 72 24.57 22.93 -3.29
C ALA A 72 23.93 21.54 -3.45
N MET A 73 24.36 20.75 -4.43
CA MET A 73 23.87 19.38 -4.62
C MET A 73 24.41 18.44 -3.53
N GLU A 74 25.67 18.58 -3.10
CA GLU A 74 26.24 17.82 -1.99
C GLU A 74 25.50 18.09 -0.67
N GLN A 75 25.15 19.35 -0.40
CA GLN A 75 24.33 19.69 0.78
C GLN A 75 22.93 19.07 0.71
N ARG A 76 22.29 19.08 -0.47
CA ARG A 76 20.98 18.43 -0.66
C ARG A 76 21.07 16.92 -0.49
N LEU A 77 22.15 16.30 -0.97
CA LEU A 77 22.39 14.87 -0.78
C LEU A 77 22.54 14.53 0.70
N ALA A 78 23.33 15.30 1.45
CA ALA A 78 23.49 15.10 2.90
C ALA A 78 22.16 15.22 3.66
N GLN A 79 21.33 16.22 3.31
CA GLN A 79 19.98 16.37 3.88
C GLN A 79 19.07 15.18 3.54
N ALA A 80 19.12 14.71 2.29
CA ALA A 80 18.35 13.54 1.86
C ALA A 80 18.77 12.28 2.62
N GLU A 81 20.09 12.03 2.76
CA GLU A 81 20.61 10.90 3.52
C GLU A 81 20.19 10.93 5.00
N GLU A 82 20.20 12.10 5.63
CA GLU A 82 19.71 12.26 7.00
C GLU A 82 18.21 11.98 7.10
N SER A 83 17.41 12.46 6.14
CA SER A 83 15.97 12.18 6.10
C SER A 83 15.67 10.69 5.95
N VAL A 84 16.44 9.98 5.11
CA VAL A 84 16.31 8.52 4.90
C VAL A 84 16.68 7.78 6.18
N ARG A 85 17.78 8.17 6.85
CA ARG A 85 18.19 7.56 8.11
C ARG A 85 17.14 7.76 9.22
N SER A 86 16.54 8.95 9.29
CA SER A 86 15.44 9.23 10.21
C SER A 86 14.22 8.35 9.91
N ALA A 87 13.79 8.26 8.64
CA ALA A 87 12.67 7.42 8.22
C ALA A 87 12.91 5.93 8.52
N GLN A 88 14.12 5.42 8.30
CA GLN A 88 14.50 4.04 8.66
C GLN A 88 14.36 3.79 10.16
N SER A 89 14.88 4.69 11.00
CA SER A 89 14.76 4.57 12.46
C SER A 89 13.31 4.61 12.96
N PHE A 90 12.43 5.31 12.25
CA PHE A 90 11.01 5.35 12.56
C PHE A 90 10.33 4.03 12.18
N LEU A 91 10.61 3.51 10.99
CA LEU A 91 10.07 2.23 10.52
C LEU A 91 10.52 1.05 11.41
N GLU A 92 11.77 1.05 11.88
CA GLU A 92 12.27 0.03 12.81
C GLU A 92 11.51 0.04 14.14
N ARG A 93 11.25 1.23 14.70
CA ARG A 93 10.46 1.38 15.93
C ARG A 93 9.01 0.93 15.73
N ALA A 94 8.36 1.38 14.66
CA ALA A 94 7.00 0.96 14.34
C ALA A 94 6.89 -0.56 14.10
N GLY A 95 7.91 -1.16 13.47
CA GLY A 95 7.99 -2.61 13.27
C GLY A 95 8.13 -3.37 14.59
N ALA A 96 8.96 -2.88 15.52
CA ALA A 96 9.12 -3.48 16.84
C ALA A 96 7.82 -3.40 17.67
N GLU A 97 7.17 -2.24 17.69
CA GLU A 97 5.87 -2.03 18.36
C GLU A 97 4.79 -2.94 17.75
N GLY A 98 4.72 -3.03 16.42
CA GLY A 98 3.80 -3.91 15.72
C GLY A 98 4.01 -5.39 16.07
N HIS A 99 5.27 -5.83 16.20
CA HIS A 99 5.58 -7.21 16.60
C HIS A 99 5.13 -7.50 18.04
N GLN A 100 5.37 -6.57 18.96
CA GLN A 100 4.96 -6.68 20.36
C GLN A 100 3.43 -6.71 20.49
N ASN A 101 2.73 -5.82 19.79
CA ASN A 101 1.26 -5.80 19.78
C ASN A 101 0.70 -7.11 19.23
N ARG A 102 1.28 -7.65 18.16
CA ARG A 102 0.87 -8.95 17.60
C ARG A 102 1.07 -10.08 18.61
N GLN A 103 2.20 -10.12 19.33
CA GLN A 103 2.44 -11.12 20.37
C GLN A 103 1.40 -11.03 21.48
N ALA A 104 1.11 -9.82 21.98
CA ALA A 104 0.09 -9.60 23.01
C ALA A 104 -1.30 -10.08 22.57
N VAL A 105 -1.71 -9.82 21.32
CA VAL A 105 -2.99 -10.30 20.77
C VAL A 105 -3.02 -11.83 20.69
N VAL A 106 -1.92 -12.47 20.29
CA VAL A 106 -1.83 -13.94 20.24
C VAL A 106 -1.98 -14.55 21.63
N GLU A 107 -1.32 -13.98 22.65
CA GLU A 107 -1.45 -14.42 24.04
C GLU A 107 -2.88 -14.26 24.57
N GLN A 108 -3.52 -13.12 24.30
CA GLN A 108 -4.92 -12.89 24.66
C GLN A 108 -5.87 -13.89 24.00
N LEU A 109 -5.69 -14.17 22.71
CA LEU A 109 -6.51 -15.16 21.99
C LEU A 109 -6.33 -16.56 22.55
N GLN A 110 -5.11 -16.92 22.98
CA GLN A 110 -4.86 -18.19 23.63
C GLN A 110 -5.58 -18.27 24.98
N GLY A 111 -5.49 -17.22 25.81
CA GLY A 111 -6.19 -17.15 27.09
C GLY A 111 -7.72 -17.24 26.94
N ILE A 112 -8.30 -16.59 25.92
CA ILE A 112 -9.73 -16.70 25.61
C ILE A 112 -10.10 -18.14 25.27
N ARG A 113 -9.32 -18.83 24.42
CA ARG A 113 -9.59 -20.23 24.04
C ARG A 113 -9.55 -21.17 25.25
N GLU A 114 -8.57 -20.98 26.14
CA GLU A 114 -8.48 -21.76 27.37
C GLU A 114 -9.69 -21.51 28.28
N ALA A 115 -10.11 -20.25 28.45
CA ALA A 115 -11.29 -19.91 29.22
C ALA A 115 -12.58 -20.49 28.60
N THR A 116 -12.73 -20.45 27.27
CA THR A 116 -13.86 -21.05 26.56
C THR A 116 -13.90 -22.56 26.81
N GLY A 117 -12.77 -23.26 26.71
CA GLY A 117 -12.69 -24.69 27.00
C GLY A 117 -13.09 -25.05 28.43
N ILE A 118 -12.67 -24.25 29.42
CA ILE A 118 -13.08 -24.44 30.82
C ILE A 118 -14.59 -24.24 30.99
N CYS A 119 -15.16 -23.23 30.32
CA CYS A 119 -16.60 -23.00 30.34
C CYS A 119 -17.38 -24.16 29.72
N GLU A 120 -16.92 -24.69 28.57
CA GLU A 120 -17.53 -25.87 27.93
C GLU A 120 -17.49 -27.09 28.84
N GLU A 121 -16.35 -27.38 29.46
CA GLU A 121 -16.22 -28.50 30.39
C GLU A 121 -17.14 -28.33 31.61
N SER A 122 -17.21 -27.11 32.15
CA SER A 122 -18.08 -26.80 33.29
C SER A 122 -19.57 -26.97 32.93
N LEU A 123 -19.99 -26.51 31.74
CA LEU A 123 -21.35 -26.70 31.25
C LEU A 123 -21.69 -28.18 31.09
N THR A 124 -20.78 -29.01 30.55
CA THR A 124 -21.00 -30.46 30.48
C THR A 124 -21.14 -31.11 31.86
N ARG A 125 -20.31 -30.74 32.84
CA ARG A 125 -20.45 -31.25 34.22
C ARG A 125 -21.77 -30.85 34.87
N VAL A 126 -22.21 -29.60 34.68
CA VAL A 126 -23.51 -29.14 35.19
C VAL A 126 -24.67 -29.90 34.56
N ALA A 127 -24.59 -30.17 33.25
CA ALA A 127 -25.59 -30.99 32.55
C ALA A 127 -25.65 -32.42 33.11
N ASP A 128 -24.50 -33.05 33.34
CA ASP A 128 -24.41 -34.42 33.89
C ASP A 128 -24.97 -34.51 35.31
N VAL A 129 -24.56 -33.59 36.20
CA VAL A 129 -25.06 -33.51 37.59
C VAL A 129 -26.57 -33.26 37.56
N SER A 130 -27.03 -32.34 36.73
CA SER A 130 -28.45 -32.09 36.56
C SER A 130 -29.22 -33.34 36.11
N ALA A 131 -28.71 -34.07 35.13
CA ALA A 131 -29.36 -35.28 34.62
C ALA A 131 -29.44 -36.35 35.71
N ALA A 132 -28.35 -36.55 36.47
CA ALA A 132 -28.29 -37.47 37.59
C ALA A 132 -29.29 -37.09 38.69
N VAL A 133 -29.31 -35.82 39.11
CA VAL A 133 -30.25 -35.30 40.11
C VAL A 133 -31.70 -35.49 39.64
N THR A 134 -32.02 -35.13 38.40
CA THR A 134 -33.37 -35.31 37.83
C THR A 134 -33.78 -36.79 37.79
N GLY A 135 -32.85 -37.68 37.44
CA GLY A 135 -33.07 -39.13 37.46
C GLY A 135 -33.36 -39.67 38.86
N SER A 136 -32.56 -39.26 39.86
CA SER A 136 -32.77 -39.63 41.26
C SER A 136 -34.09 -39.10 41.82
N LEU A 137 -34.45 -37.85 41.54
CA LEU A 137 -35.70 -37.25 42.01
C LEU A 137 -36.93 -37.90 41.36
N ARG A 138 -36.86 -38.19 40.06
CA ARG A 138 -37.90 -38.95 39.36
C ARG A 138 -38.06 -40.35 39.96
N SER A 139 -36.96 -41.02 40.33
CA SER A 139 -37.02 -42.34 41.00
C SER A 139 -37.65 -42.28 42.40
N LEU A 140 -37.59 -41.11 43.06
CA LEU A 140 -38.20 -40.83 44.36
C LEU A 140 -39.64 -40.30 44.24
N GLY A 141 -40.19 -40.15 43.03
CA GLY A 141 -41.52 -39.61 42.79
C GLY A 141 -41.65 -38.09 43.04
N ILE A 142 -40.52 -37.39 43.16
CA ILE A 142 -40.47 -35.94 43.42
C ILE A 142 -40.33 -35.22 42.07
N SER A 143 -41.37 -34.47 41.69
CA SER A 143 -41.34 -33.57 40.53
C SER A 143 -40.66 -32.27 40.92
N ILE A 144 -39.49 -31.99 40.36
CA ILE A 144 -38.89 -30.65 40.47
C ILE A 144 -39.38 -29.81 39.29
N GLU A 145 -40.28 -28.88 39.59
CA GLU A 145 -40.38 -27.64 38.83
C GLU A 145 -39.04 -26.92 39.03
N ARG A 146 -38.18 -27.03 38.02
CA ARG A 146 -36.87 -26.39 38.05
C ARG A 146 -37.08 -24.89 38.20
N ASP A 147 -36.32 -24.25 39.08
CA ASP A 147 -36.35 -22.79 39.24
C ASP A 147 -36.08 -22.16 37.86
N GLU A 148 -37.12 -21.56 37.28
CA GLU A 148 -37.13 -21.08 35.90
C GLU A 148 -35.93 -20.14 35.61
N GLY A 149 -35.47 -19.43 36.65
CA GLY A 149 -34.32 -18.54 36.58
C GLY A 149 -32.97 -19.21 36.31
N GLU A 150 -32.67 -20.37 36.90
CA GLU A 150 -31.41 -21.09 36.62
C GLU A 150 -31.39 -21.66 35.21
N ARG A 151 -32.56 -22.08 34.72
CA ARG A 151 -32.73 -22.59 33.35
C ARG A 151 -32.50 -21.49 32.32
N GLN A 152 -33.09 -20.31 32.56
CA GLN A 152 -32.87 -19.12 31.73
C GLN A 152 -31.41 -18.66 31.72
N GLN A 153 -30.71 -18.73 32.87
CA GLN A 153 -29.27 -18.40 32.92
C GLN A 153 -28.40 -19.38 32.14
N LEU A 154 -28.64 -20.68 32.25
CA LEU A 154 -27.90 -21.70 31.49
C LEU A 154 -28.18 -21.60 29.98
N GLU A 155 -29.43 -21.32 29.59
CA GLU A 155 -29.78 -21.08 28.20
C GLU A 155 -29.09 -19.83 27.65
N ALA A 156 -29.08 -18.72 28.41
CA ALA A 156 -28.36 -17.50 28.02
C ALA A 156 -26.83 -17.74 27.86
N MET A 157 -26.22 -18.49 28.77
CA MET A 157 -24.80 -18.85 28.66
C MET A 157 -24.51 -19.76 27.46
N ALA A 158 -25.39 -20.71 27.17
CA ALA A 158 -25.26 -21.59 26.01
C ALA A 158 -25.40 -20.81 24.70
N GLU A 159 -26.34 -19.85 24.63
CA GLU A 159 -26.50 -18.97 23.47
C GLU A 159 -25.27 -18.07 23.27
N GLU A 160 -24.73 -17.51 24.34
CA GLU A 160 -23.52 -16.68 24.32
C GLU A 160 -22.30 -17.48 23.83
N SER A 161 -22.12 -18.70 24.36
CA SER A 161 -21.03 -19.59 23.95
C SER A 161 -21.15 -19.99 22.47
N ALA A 162 -22.36 -20.32 22.01
CA ALA A 162 -22.63 -20.62 20.60
C ALA A 162 -22.43 -19.39 19.68
N ARG A 163 -22.65 -18.18 20.19
CA ARG A 163 -22.33 -16.94 19.47
C ARG A 163 -20.81 -16.80 19.33
N LEU A 164 -20.07 -16.79 20.44
CA LEU A 164 -18.61 -16.64 20.44
C LEU A 164 -17.91 -17.70 19.59
N SER A 165 -18.38 -18.95 19.63
CA SER A 165 -17.86 -20.04 18.81
C SER A 165 -17.98 -19.74 17.30
N ARG A 166 -19.10 -19.16 16.86
CA ARG A 166 -19.30 -18.76 15.46
C ARG A 166 -18.41 -17.59 15.05
N GLU A 167 -18.25 -16.60 15.93
CA GLU A 167 -17.38 -15.44 15.68
C GLU A 167 -15.92 -15.87 15.54
N VAL A 168 -15.46 -16.76 16.44
CA VAL A 168 -14.11 -17.34 16.38
C VAL A 168 -13.94 -18.15 15.10
N GLN A 169 -14.94 -18.96 14.72
CA GLN A 169 -14.90 -19.73 13.48
C GLN A 169 -14.78 -18.82 12.26
N PHE A 170 -15.60 -17.77 12.15
CA PHE A 170 -15.56 -16.80 11.05
C PHE A 170 -14.17 -16.19 10.86
N VAL A 171 -13.55 -15.73 11.95
CA VAL A 171 -12.23 -15.08 11.92
C VAL A 171 -11.10 -16.07 11.66
N SER A 172 -11.26 -17.33 12.07
CA SER A 172 -10.21 -18.35 11.94
C SER A 172 -10.30 -19.20 10.68
N GLN A 173 -11.39 -19.09 9.91
CA GLN A 173 -11.69 -19.95 8.77
C GLN A 173 -10.65 -19.85 7.65
N ASP A 174 -10.24 -18.63 7.30
CA ASP A 174 -9.14 -18.39 6.35
C ASP A 174 -8.08 -17.47 6.98
N PRO A 175 -6.84 -17.97 7.19
CA PRO A 175 -5.73 -17.17 7.72
C PRO A 175 -5.43 -15.90 6.90
N GLN A 176 -5.62 -15.92 5.58
CA GLN A 176 -5.38 -14.76 4.72
C GLN A 176 -6.43 -13.67 4.91
N LEU A 177 -7.65 -14.05 5.29
CA LEU A 177 -8.79 -13.14 5.47
C LEU A 177 -9.05 -12.79 6.94
N ARG A 178 -8.20 -13.22 7.87
CA ARG A 178 -8.38 -12.99 9.31
C ARG A 178 -8.56 -11.52 9.67
N VAL A 179 -7.70 -10.64 9.16
CA VAL A 179 -7.73 -9.20 9.43
C VAL A 179 -9.04 -8.56 8.91
N PRO A 180 -9.42 -8.73 7.63
CA PRO A 180 -10.69 -8.20 7.15
C PRO A 180 -11.91 -8.86 7.82
N ALA A 181 -11.84 -10.13 8.21
CA ALA A 181 -12.91 -10.80 8.96
C ALA A 181 -13.10 -10.18 10.36
N MET A 182 -12.02 -9.89 11.09
CA MET A 182 -12.09 -9.20 12.38
C MET A 182 -12.68 -7.79 12.26
N ALA A 183 -12.24 -7.01 11.26
CA ALA A 183 -12.76 -5.67 11.03
C ALA A 183 -14.27 -5.71 10.71
N THR A 184 -14.69 -6.65 9.87
CA THR A 184 -16.10 -6.87 9.53
C THR A 184 -16.93 -7.20 10.77
N LEU A 185 -16.45 -8.13 11.60
CA LEU A 185 -17.15 -8.57 12.80
C LEU A 185 -17.33 -7.42 13.79
N SER A 186 -16.26 -6.66 14.03
CA SER A 186 -16.28 -5.51 14.94
C SER A 186 -17.21 -4.40 14.45
N ALA A 187 -17.17 -4.05 13.15
CA ALA A 187 -18.07 -3.05 12.57
C ALA A 187 -19.55 -3.48 12.68
N MET A 188 -19.85 -4.75 12.39
CA MET A 188 -21.21 -5.29 12.53
C MET A 188 -21.70 -5.26 13.98
N GLN A 189 -20.86 -5.64 14.95
CA GLN A 189 -21.22 -5.61 16.36
C GLN A 189 -21.45 -4.18 16.88
N ALA A 190 -20.63 -3.22 16.45
CA ALA A 190 -20.80 -1.81 16.78
C ALA A 190 -22.15 -1.27 16.28
N ASN A 191 -22.59 -1.73 15.11
CA ASN A 191 -23.89 -1.38 14.52
C ASN A 191 -25.04 -2.28 14.97
N GLY A 192 -24.85 -3.09 16.02
CA GLY A 192 -25.93 -3.88 16.63
C GLY A 192 -26.25 -5.21 15.97
N TYR A 193 -25.45 -5.67 15.01
CA TYR A 193 -25.67 -6.95 14.34
C TYR A 193 -24.96 -8.12 15.03
N VAL A 194 -25.53 -9.31 14.86
CA VAL A 194 -24.99 -10.57 15.38
C VAL A 194 -24.75 -11.55 14.24
N LEU A 195 -23.57 -12.18 14.23
CA LEU A 195 -23.23 -13.22 13.26
C LEU A 195 -24.11 -14.47 13.46
N ARG A 196 -24.85 -14.84 12.42
CA ARG A 196 -25.78 -15.98 12.40
C ARG A 196 -25.16 -17.24 11.83
N GLU A 197 -24.56 -17.10 10.65
CA GLU A 197 -24.07 -18.20 9.83
C GLU A 197 -22.82 -17.74 9.05
N THR A 198 -21.94 -18.68 8.78
CA THR A 198 -20.79 -18.49 7.90
C THR A 198 -20.85 -19.50 6.76
N VAL A 199 -20.51 -19.05 5.55
CA VAL A 199 -20.44 -19.89 4.36
C VAL A 199 -19.11 -19.64 3.66
N ASP A 200 -18.49 -20.72 3.21
CA ASP A 200 -17.20 -20.72 2.53
C ASP A 200 -17.36 -21.29 1.13
N LYS A 201 -17.98 -20.48 0.27
CA LYS A 201 -18.15 -20.80 -1.15
C LYS A 201 -17.81 -19.54 -1.93
N ASP A 202 -16.66 -19.60 -2.62
CA ASP A 202 -16.10 -18.52 -3.45
C ASP A 202 -15.69 -17.25 -2.62
N GLY A 203 -15.31 -17.46 -1.36
CA GLY A 203 -14.90 -16.43 -0.39
C GLY A 203 -15.48 -16.67 1.01
N LEU A 204 -15.01 -15.90 1.99
CA LEU A 204 -15.53 -15.93 3.35
C LEU A 204 -16.81 -15.10 3.43
N VAL A 205 -17.96 -15.74 3.63
CA VAL A 205 -19.27 -15.07 3.76
C VAL A 205 -19.76 -15.14 5.19
N GLY A 206 -20.13 -13.99 5.77
CA GLY A 206 -20.82 -13.90 7.06
C GLY A 206 -22.22 -13.33 6.89
N TYR A 207 -23.23 -13.97 7.48
CA TYR A 207 -24.60 -13.46 7.56
C TYR A 207 -24.82 -12.87 8.95
N PHE A 208 -25.14 -11.59 8.97
CA PHE A 208 -25.34 -10.79 10.17
C PHE A 208 -26.82 -10.47 10.29
N GLN A 209 -27.41 -10.73 11.45
CA GLN A 209 -28.81 -10.42 11.74
C GLN A 209 -28.85 -9.31 12.78
N ASP A 210 -29.70 -8.31 12.53
CA ASP A 210 -29.98 -7.27 13.51
C ASP A 210 -30.59 -7.87 14.79
N ARG A 211 -30.40 -7.22 15.94
CA ARG A 211 -30.92 -7.67 17.25
C ARG A 211 -32.43 -7.85 17.26
N GLU A 212 -33.15 -7.00 16.53
CA GLU A 212 -34.61 -7.08 16.42
C GLU A 212 -35.06 -8.15 15.41
N LYS A 213 -34.12 -8.78 14.71
CA LYS A 213 -34.33 -9.82 13.69
C LYS A 213 -35.17 -9.34 12.51
N THR A 214 -35.25 -8.03 12.29
CA THR A 214 -36.04 -7.39 11.25
C THR A 214 -35.42 -7.54 9.87
N HIS A 215 -34.08 -7.52 9.79
CA HIS A 215 -33.33 -7.62 8.54
C HIS A 215 -31.96 -8.28 8.75
N GLN A 216 -31.30 -8.59 7.63
CA GLN A 216 -29.99 -9.24 7.62
C GLN A 216 -29.06 -8.58 6.62
N ILE A 217 -27.76 -8.66 6.88
CA ILE A 217 -26.70 -8.24 5.97
C ILE A 217 -25.80 -9.44 5.72
N ALA A 218 -25.52 -9.77 4.47
CA ALA A 218 -24.43 -10.67 4.13
C ALA A 218 -23.22 -9.87 3.69
N VAL A 219 -22.06 -10.26 4.19
CA VAL A 219 -20.76 -9.71 3.79
C VAL A 219 -19.93 -10.85 3.25
N ARG A 220 -19.48 -10.73 1.99
CA ARG A 220 -18.49 -11.60 1.39
C ARG A 220 -17.14 -10.89 1.38
N ILE A 221 -16.11 -11.56 1.88
CA ILE A 221 -14.73 -11.10 1.90
C ILE A 221 -13.92 -11.98 0.95
N GLN A 222 -13.19 -11.34 0.03
CA GLN A 222 -12.35 -12.00 -0.96
C GLN A 222 -10.90 -11.52 -0.88
N PRO A 223 -9.93 -12.41 -1.17
CA PRO A 223 -8.55 -12.00 -1.33
C PRO A 223 -8.40 -11.05 -2.53
N PRO A 224 -7.31 -10.27 -2.61
CA PRO A 224 -7.07 -9.35 -3.70
C PRO A 224 -6.87 -10.17 -4.97
N GLU A 225 -7.44 -9.73 -6.09
CA GLU A 225 -7.06 -10.29 -7.39
C GLU A 225 -5.56 -10.03 -7.62
N GLN A 226 -4.80 -11.07 -7.97
CA GLN A 226 -3.36 -10.95 -8.23
C GLN A 226 -3.09 -9.82 -9.23
N ALA A 227 -2.31 -8.84 -8.78
CA ALA A 227 -2.10 -7.58 -9.46
C ALA A 227 -1.41 -7.75 -10.83
N GLY A 228 -2.22 -7.70 -11.88
CA GLY A 228 -1.78 -7.42 -13.25
C GLY A 228 -1.71 -5.93 -13.57
N SER A 229 -1.62 -5.02 -12.60
CA SER A 229 -1.27 -3.60 -12.80
C SER A 229 -1.38 -2.82 -11.49
N GLY A 230 -0.23 -2.44 -10.90
CA GLY A 230 -0.03 -1.19 -10.14
C GLY A 230 -0.98 -0.78 -8.99
N HIS A 231 -1.94 -1.59 -8.56
CA HIS A 231 -2.88 -1.24 -7.52
C HIS A 231 -2.71 -2.17 -6.32
N SER A 232 -2.57 -1.52 -5.16
CA SER A 232 -2.20 -2.04 -3.85
C SER A 232 -2.94 -3.30 -3.41
N GLU A 233 -2.29 -4.07 -2.53
CA GLU A 233 -2.78 -5.21 -1.74
C GLU A 233 -4.07 -4.85 -0.95
N ARG A 234 -5.20 -4.69 -1.65
CA ARG A 234 -6.49 -4.29 -1.08
C ARG A 234 -7.48 -5.44 -1.16
N TRP A 235 -8.13 -5.75 -0.05
CA TRP A 235 -9.14 -6.81 0.06
C TRP A 235 -10.46 -6.35 -0.55
N ARG A 236 -11.17 -7.24 -1.25
CA ARG A 236 -12.48 -6.95 -1.86
C ARG A 236 -13.59 -7.39 -0.90
N MET A 237 -14.52 -6.48 -0.60
CA MET A 237 -15.72 -6.78 0.19
C MET A 237 -16.98 -6.52 -0.65
N GLU A 238 -17.87 -7.51 -0.72
CA GLU A 238 -19.22 -7.38 -1.28
C GLU A 238 -20.22 -7.42 -0.12
N VAL A 239 -21.18 -6.49 -0.11
CA VAL A 239 -22.21 -6.41 0.94
C VAL A 239 -23.59 -6.40 0.31
N GLU A 240 -24.50 -7.20 0.86
CA GLU A 240 -25.88 -7.33 0.39
C GLU A 240 -26.83 -7.34 1.59
N THR A 241 -27.96 -6.63 1.52
CA THR A 241 -28.99 -6.64 2.56
C THR A 241 -30.17 -7.53 2.16
N PHE A 242 -30.79 -8.17 3.15
CA PHE A 242 -31.97 -9.01 2.99
C PHE A 242 -33.08 -8.48 3.88
N HIS A 243 -34.31 -8.51 3.36
CA HIS A 243 -35.51 -8.00 4.03
C HIS A 243 -35.50 -6.49 4.32
N LEU A 244 -34.65 -5.74 3.61
CA LEU A 244 -34.57 -4.29 3.68
C LEU A 244 -34.50 -3.70 2.26
N ALA A 245 -35.26 -2.65 1.98
CA ALA A 245 -35.35 -2.04 0.66
C ALA A 245 -35.51 -0.52 0.74
N GLY A 246 -35.17 0.20 -0.33
CA GLY A 246 -35.30 1.66 -0.38
C GLY A 246 -34.17 2.40 0.35
N GLU A 247 -34.46 3.60 0.85
CA GLU A 247 -33.46 4.49 1.46
C GLU A 247 -32.86 3.92 2.77
N GLU A 248 -33.64 3.15 3.54
CA GLU A 248 -33.17 2.50 4.77
C GLU A 248 -31.96 1.57 4.51
N CYS A 249 -31.92 0.95 3.33
CA CYS A 249 -30.82 0.07 2.93
C CYS A 249 -29.53 0.85 2.70
N LEU A 250 -29.63 2.08 2.21
CA LEU A 250 -28.48 2.94 1.97
C LEU A 250 -27.83 3.32 3.29
N TYR A 251 -28.62 3.76 4.27
CA TYR A 251 -28.11 4.14 5.60
C TYR A 251 -27.39 2.99 6.29
N VAL A 252 -28.03 1.82 6.34
CA VAL A 252 -27.46 0.62 6.97
C VAL A 252 -26.13 0.21 6.32
N LEU A 253 -26.04 0.26 4.99
CA LEU A 253 -24.81 -0.06 4.29
C LEU A 253 -23.74 1.01 4.49
N GLU A 254 -24.11 2.28 4.59
CA GLU A 254 -23.17 3.37 4.83
C GLU A 254 -22.57 3.31 6.23
N ASP A 255 -23.39 3.07 7.26
CA ASP A 255 -22.94 2.88 8.64
C ASP A 255 -21.98 1.70 8.76
N PHE A 256 -22.24 0.60 8.04
CA PHE A 256 -21.30 -0.52 7.98
C PHE A 256 -19.96 -0.12 7.35
N VAL A 257 -20.00 0.58 6.21
CA VAL A 257 -18.79 1.00 5.49
C VAL A 257 -17.96 1.97 6.32
N GLU A 258 -18.60 2.90 7.01
CA GLU A 258 -17.94 3.83 7.92
C GLU A 258 -17.31 3.08 9.10
N GLY A 259 -18.06 2.17 9.74
CA GLY A 259 -17.54 1.33 10.83
C GLY A 259 -16.34 0.48 10.41
N VAL A 260 -16.33 -0.10 9.21
CA VAL A 260 -15.17 -0.84 8.70
C VAL A 260 -13.97 0.08 8.49
N LYS A 261 -14.15 1.29 7.95
CA LYS A 261 -13.06 2.26 7.76
C LYS A 261 -12.46 2.71 9.08
N GLU A 262 -13.29 2.97 10.09
CA GLU A 262 -12.83 3.36 11.43
C GLU A 262 -12.08 2.23 12.14
N THR A 263 -12.50 0.99 11.92
CA THR A 263 -11.91 -0.18 12.57
C THR A 263 -10.67 -0.72 11.84
N SER A 264 -10.54 -0.48 10.53
CA SER A 264 -9.47 -1.08 9.73
C SER A 264 -8.14 -0.32 9.90
N VAL A 265 -7.15 -0.99 10.50
CA VAL A 265 -5.73 -0.58 10.49
C VAL A 265 -5.12 -0.70 9.08
N VAL A 266 -5.79 -1.41 8.16
CA VAL A 266 -5.35 -1.68 6.79
C VAL A 266 -6.36 -1.04 5.85
N ALA A 267 -5.92 -0.22 4.90
CA ALA A 267 -6.78 0.50 3.94
C ALA A 267 -7.65 -0.46 3.11
N ALA A 268 -8.80 -0.86 3.67
CA ALA A 268 -9.80 -1.65 2.99
C ALA A 268 -10.53 -0.74 2.01
N GLU A 269 -10.37 -1.00 0.72
CA GLU A 269 -11.21 -0.36 -0.29
C GLU A 269 -12.47 -1.21 -0.41
N LEU A 270 -13.60 -0.62 -0.04
CA LEU A 270 -14.91 -1.21 -0.29
C LEU A 270 -15.17 -1.15 -1.81
N VAL A 271 -14.93 -2.24 -2.51
CA VAL A 271 -14.95 -2.26 -3.99
C VAL A 271 -16.37 -2.34 -4.55
N GLU A 272 -17.36 -2.93 -3.87
CA GLU A 272 -18.69 -3.07 -4.47
C GLU A 272 -19.84 -3.03 -3.46
N ARG A 273 -20.69 -1.99 -3.59
CA ARG A 273 -22.02 -1.92 -2.97
C ARG A 273 -23.01 -2.58 -3.93
N ARG A 274 -23.50 -3.78 -3.62
CA ARG A 274 -24.59 -4.40 -4.40
C ARG A 274 -25.91 -4.19 -3.68
N TYR A 275 -26.70 -3.27 -4.23
CA TYR A 275 -28.09 -3.08 -3.84
C TYR A 275 -28.91 -4.28 -4.31
N PRO A 276 -29.92 -4.73 -3.55
CA PRO A 276 -30.82 -5.75 -4.05
C PRO A 276 -31.46 -5.26 -5.34
N LYS A 277 -31.07 -5.87 -6.47
CA LYS A 277 -31.87 -5.82 -7.69
C LYS A 277 -33.18 -6.53 -7.36
N ARG A 278 -34.30 -5.92 -7.77
CA ARG A 278 -35.65 -6.50 -7.73
C ARG A 278 -35.60 -8.03 -7.83
N ASP A 279 -36.14 -8.71 -6.81
CA ASP A 279 -36.44 -10.14 -6.72
C ASP A 279 -35.68 -11.06 -7.70
N GLY A 280 -34.57 -11.66 -7.26
CA GLY A 280 -34.04 -12.89 -7.86
C GLY A 280 -32.58 -12.90 -8.30
N GLU A 281 -31.84 -11.79 -8.23
CA GLU A 281 -30.41 -11.75 -8.58
C GLU A 281 -29.54 -11.44 -7.34
N SER A 282 -29.39 -12.42 -6.44
CA SER A 282 -28.43 -12.32 -5.32
C SER A 282 -27.03 -12.72 -5.79
N GLY A 283 -26.03 -11.88 -5.49
CA GLY A 283 -24.62 -12.15 -5.82
C GLY A 283 -23.93 -13.02 -4.77
N ILE A 284 -24.48 -13.01 -3.55
CA ILE A 284 -24.04 -13.82 -2.42
C ILE A 284 -24.93 -15.07 -2.34
N PRO A 285 -24.43 -16.25 -1.93
CA PRO A 285 -25.29 -17.43 -1.84
C PRO A 285 -26.41 -17.13 -0.83
N LEU A 286 -27.60 -17.69 -1.00
CA LEU A 286 -28.62 -17.55 0.03
C LEU A 286 -28.22 -18.39 1.25
N PRO A 287 -28.54 -17.94 2.48
CA PRO A 287 -28.34 -18.76 3.68
C PRO A 287 -29.08 -20.08 3.52
N ARG A 288 -28.57 -21.16 4.12
CA ARG A 288 -29.24 -22.47 4.05
C ARG A 288 -30.63 -22.34 4.68
N GLN A 289 -31.67 -22.24 3.87
CA GLN A 289 -33.06 -22.33 4.33
C GLN A 289 -33.28 -23.72 4.95
N ARG A 290 -33.09 -23.84 6.26
CA ARG A 290 -33.52 -25.02 7.03
C ARG A 290 -35.02 -25.02 7.34
N GLU A 291 -35.79 -24.12 6.75
CA GLU A 291 -37.24 -24.03 6.92
C GLU A 291 -37.98 -24.31 5.60
N LYS A 292 -38.09 -25.59 5.23
CA LYS A 292 -39.24 -26.13 4.48
C LYS A 292 -39.27 -27.67 4.41
N GLU A 293 -38.15 -28.36 4.64
CA GLU A 293 -38.16 -29.84 4.62
C GLU A 293 -38.62 -30.49 5.94
N GLN A 294 -38.51 -29.82 7.09
CA GLN A 294 -39.05 -30.36 8.35
C GLN A 294 -40.57 -30.21 8.48
N ASN A 295 -41.17 -29.15 7.93
CA ASN A 295 -42.63 -29.01 7.90
C ASN A 295 -43.29 -29.89 6.82
N GLY A 296 -42.57 -30.24 5.75
CA GLY A 296 -43.05 -31.23 4.75
C GLY A 296 -43.05 -32.67 5.27
N ARG A 297 -42.05 -33.06 6.07
CA ARG A 297 -41.99 -34.43 6.64
C ARG A 297 -42.94 -34.64 7.82
N ALA A 298 -43.20 -33.61 8.65
CA ALA A 298 -44.21 -33.69 9.70
C ALA A 298 -45.65 -33.77 9.15
N ALA A 299 -45.93 -33.11 8.02
CA ALA A 299 -47.23 -33.19 7.35
C ALA A 299 -47.46 -34.52 6.60
N THR A 300 -46.39 -35.19 6.17
CA THR A 300 -46.49 -36.49 5.48
C THR A 300 -46.66 -37.64 6.47
N ILE A 301 -46.01 -37.60 7.64
CA ILE A 301 -46.13 -38.65 8.67
C ILE A 301 -47.50 -38.63 9.39
N ARG A 302 -48.21 -37.49 9.39
CA ARG A 302 -49.58 -37.41 9.94
C ARG A 302 -50.66 -37.93 9.01
N ARG A 303 -50.42 -38.01 7.69
CA ARG A 303 -51.36 -38.56 6.70
C ARG A 303 -51.23 -40.07 6.50
N GLU A 304 -50.18 -40.70 7.02
CA GLU A 304 -50.00 -42.16 6.98
C GLU A 304 -50.43 -42.85 8.30
N ARG A 305 -51.00 -42.10 9.24
CA ARG A 305 -51.50 -42.60 10.54
C ARG A 305 -52.97 -42.26 10.84
N GLU A 306 -53.69 -41.74 9.85
CA GLU A 306 -55.17 -41.71 9.81
C GLU A 306 -55.65 -42.75 8.78
#